data_AF-A0A1J4P3V8-F1
#
_entry.id   AF-A0A1J4P3V8-F1
#
_cell.length_a   1.000
_cell.length_b   1.000
_cell.length_c   1.000
_cell.angle_alpha   90.00
_cell.angle_beta   90.00
_cell.angle_gamma   90.00
#
_symmetry.space_group_name_H-M   'P 1'
#
loop_
_entity.id
_entity.type
_entity.pdbx_description
1 polymer ?
#
loop_
_entity_poly.entity_id
_entity_poly.type
_entity_poly.pdbx_seq_one_letter_code
_entity_poly.pdbx_strand_id
1 'polypeptide(L)'
;MEQPPGRVWTDEEWDRISRGYHARDMDEKWNVYADGDVLFLHRSWTGRGVYEATFTPLADGGRRITTAVVESDAPKYRNTSEEYDRLMLELVVSAIVLGEPAEELRAGLVELTTRMSGRSDLPAGVVQHSVVGLRTPE
;
A
#
# COMPACT_ATOMS: atom_id res chain seq x y z
N MET A 1 2.52 8.92 10.17
CA MET A 1 1.16 9.20 9.64
C MET A 1 0.27 9.52 10.84
N GLU A 2 -0.49 10.61 10.79
CA GLU A 2 -1.44 11.01 11.84
C GLU A 2 -2.69 10.13 11.82
N GLN A 3 -3.17 9.72 10.64
CA GLN A 3 -4.35 8.86 10.49
C GLN A 3 -4.13 7.68 9.53
N PRO A 4 -3.95 6.45 10.03
CA PRO A 4 -3.83 5.26 9.19
C PRO A 4 -5.15 4.89 8.48
N PRO A 5 -5.09 3.96 7.51
CA PRO A 5 -6.27 3.32 6.93
C PRO A 5 -7.29 2.88 7.97
N GLY A 6 -8.57 3.15 7.70
CA GLY A 6 -9.66 2.80 8.60
C GLY A 6 -10.19 1.37 8.40
N ARG A 7 -9.71 0.67 7.38
CA ARG A 7 -10.15 -0.68 7.03
C ARG A 7 -9.85 -1.67 8.17
N VAL A 8 -10.81 -2.55 8.41
CA VAL A 8 -10.64 -3.73 9.25
C VAL A 8 -10.48 -4.92 8.32
N TRP A 9 -9.42 -5.69 8.53
CA TRP A 9 -9.18 -6.96 7.85
C TRP A 9 -9.57 -8.10 8.79
N THR A 10 -10.28 -9.08 8.27
CA THR A 10 -10.63 -10.31 8.99
C THR A 10 -9.37 -11.07 9.40
N ASP A 11 -9.50 -12.00 10.34
CA ASP A 11 -8.37 -12.85 10.75
C ASP A 11 -7.85 -13.70 9.58
N GLU A 12 -8.71 -14.12 8.66
CA GLU A 12 -8.31 -14.85 7.44
C GLU A 12 -7.51 -13.96 6.46
N GLU A 13 -7.89 -12.69 6.33
CA GLU A 13 -7.11 -11.71 5.57
C GLU A 13 -5.77 -11.45 6.26
N TRP A 14 -5.75 -11.30 7.58
CA TRP A 14 -4.51 -11.13 8.34
C TRP A 14 -3.56 -12.33 8.18
N ASP A 15 -4.06 -13.56 8.17
CA ASP A 15 -3.25 -14.74 7.92
C ASP A 15 -2.58 -14.70 6.54
N ARG A 16 -3.23 -14.11 5.54
CA ARG A 16 -2.62 -13.88 4.21
C ARG A 16 -1.63 -12.71 4.27
N ILE A 17 -1.99 -11.62 4.92
CA ILE A 17 -1.16 -10.42 5.05
C ILE A 17 0.17 -10.75 5.75
N SER A 18 0.12 -11.53 6.82
CA SER A 18 1.29 -11.92 7.62
C SER A 18 2.26 -12.83 6.88
N ARG A 19 1.80 -13.56 5.85
CA ARG A 19 2.69 -14.28 4.92
C ARG A 19 3.43 -13.37 3.95
N GLY A 20 2.98 -12.11 3.84
CA GLY A 20 3.60 -11.11 2.98
C GLY A 20 3.41 -11.36 1.48
N TYR A 21 4.22 -10.65 0.69
CA TYR A 21 4.25 -10.78 -0.76
C TYR A 21 5.66 -10.49 -1.27
N HIS A 22 6.20 -11.37 -2.13
CA HIS A 22 7.51 -11.16 -2.74
C HIS A 22 7.34 -10.90 -4.24
N ALA A 23 7.87 -9.76 -4.70
CA ALA A 23 7.88 -9.38 -6.10
C ALA A 23 8.61 -10.41 -6.97
N ARG A 24 7.98 -10.84 -8.06
CA ARG A 24 8.49 -11.88 -8.97
C ARG A 24 9.28 -11.31 -10.15
N ASP A 25 8.96 -10.09 -10.57
CA ASP A 25 9.58 -9.42 -11.70
C ASP A 25 9.61 -7.90 -11.51
N MET A 26 9.94 -7.20 -12.60
CA MET A 26 10.13 -5.74 -12.66
C MET A 26 8.84 -4.93 -12.56
N ASP A 27 7.71 -5.52 -12.94
CA ASP A 27 6.40 -4.85 -12.92
C ASP A 27 5.77 -4.91 -11.53
N GLU A 28 6.25 -5.83 -10.68
CA GLU A 28 5.89 -5.94 -9.27
C GLU A 28 6.77 -5.05 -8.40
N LYS A 29 6.18 -4.01 -7.80
CA LYS A 29 6.93 -2.90 -7.18
C LYS A 29 7.12 -3.02 -5.68
N TRP A 30 6.56 -4.05 -5.06
CA TRP A 30 6.48 -4.16 -3.61
C TRP A 30 6.96 -5.52 -3.13
N ASN A 31 7.85 -5.49 -2.16
CA ASN A 31 8.10 -6.59 -1.25
C ASN A 31 7.44 -6.25 0.08
N VAL A 32 6.65 -7.18 0.60
CA VAL A 32 5.90 -7.03 1.85
C VAL A 32 6.21 -8.21 2.74
N TYR A 33 6.54 -7.96 3.99
CA TYR A 33 6.75 -9.00 4.99
C TYR A 33 6.25 -8.53 6.36
N ALA A 34 5.88 -9.46 7.22
CA ALA A 34 5.47 -9.17 8.59
C ALA A 34 6.52 -9.67 9.59
N ASP A 35 6.68 -8.92 10.68
CA ASP A 35 7.36 -9.35 11.89
C ASP A 35 6.42 -9.10 13.08
N GLY A 36 5.89 -10.17 13.65
CA GLY A 36 4.80 -10.10 14.63
C GLY A 36 3.59 -9.36 14.06
N ASP A 37 3.22 -8.25 14.71
CA ASP A 37 2.08 -7.42 14.32
C ASP A 37 2.46 -6.22 13.42
N VAL A 38 3.72 -6.15 12.97
CA VAL A 38 4.22 -5.05 12.14
C VAL A 38 4.41 -5.53 10.71
N LEU A 39 3.83 -4.80 9.76
CA LEU A 39 3.94 -5.03 8.32
C LEU A 39 4.91 -4.02 7.71
N PHE A 40 5.92 -4.51 7.00
CA PHE A 40 6.93 -3.71 6.31
C PHE A 40 6.70 -3.74 4.81
N LEU A 41 6.60 -2.57 4.19
CA LEU A 41 6.39 -2.41 2.74
C LEU A 41 7.61 -1.75 2.11
N HIS A 42 8.30 -2.48 1.26
CA HIS A 42 9.53 -2.05 0.60
C HIS A 42 9.34 -1.97 -0.91
N ARG A 43 10.02 -1.01 -1.55
CA ARG A 43 10.14 -1.02 -3.01
C ARG A 43 11.01 -2.20 -3.45
N SER A 44 10.50 -3.05 -4.33
CA SER A 44 11.15 -4.30 -4.73
C SER A 44 12.54 -4.10 -5.34
N TRP A 45 12.69 -3.13 -6.23
CA TRP A 45 13.94 -2.90 -6.96
C TRP A 45 15.05 -2.26 -6.13
N THR A 46 14.70 -1.38 -5.19
CA THR A 46 15.70 -0.64 -4.39
C THR A 46 15.84 -1.17 -2.98
N GLY A 47 14.97 -2.09 -2.54
CA GLY A 47 14.89 -2.57 -1.15
C GLY A 47 14.50 -1.50 -0.13
N ARG A 48 14.12 -0.29 -0.57
CA ARG A 48 13.86 0.84 0.34
C ARG A 48 12.52 0.65 1.05
N GLY A 49 12.54 0.67 2.38
CA GLY A 49 11.34 0.71 3.22
C GLY A 49 10.56 1.99 2.98
N VAL A 50 9.26 1.86 2.76
CA VAL A 50 8.34 3.00 2.53
C VAL A 50 7.38 3.14 3.69
N TYR A 51 6.80 2.03 4.14
CA TYR A 51 5.83 2.01 5.22
C TYR A 51 6.17 0.94 6.24
N GLU A 52 5.96 1.28 7.51
CA GLU A 52 5.88 0.34 8.62
C GLU A 52 4.49 0.51 9.25
N ALA A 53 3.68 -0.54 9.25
CA ALA A 53 2.29 -0.48 9.71
C ALA A 53 2.05 -1.48 10.83
N THR A 54 1.68 -0.99 12.01
CA THR A 54 1.33 -1.81 13.17
C THR A 54 -0.14 -2.17 13.14
N PHE A 55 -0.43 -3.46 13.12
CA PHE A 55 -1.77 -4.02 13.24
C PHE A 55 -2.12 -4.26 14.70
N THR A 56 -3.39 -4.13 15.04
CA THR A 56 -3.89 -4.47 16.38
C THR A 56 -5.20 -5.25 16.23
N PRO A 57 -5.35 -6.38 16.96
CA PRO A 57 -6.60 -7.13 16.95
C PRO A 57 -7.73 -6.35 17.60
N LEU A 58 -8.95 -6.58 17.09
CA LEU A 58 -10.18 -6.02 17.64
C LEU A 58 -10.90 -7.06 18.48
N ALA A 59 -11.70 -6.59 19.45
CA ALA A 59 -12.40 -7.47 20.38
C ALA A 59 -13.49 -8.31 19.71
N ASP A 60 -14.02 -7.85 18.58
CA ASP A 60 -15.06 -8.48 17.75
C ASP A 60 -14.48 -9.29 16.57
N GLY A 61 -13.16 -9.42 16.49
CA GLY A 61 -12.45 -10.19 15.47
C GLY A 61 -11.81 -9.32 14.39
N GLY A 62 -10.80 -9.88 13.73
CA GLY A 62 -10.02 -9.14 12.75
C GLY A 62 -9.09 -8.10 13.37
N ARG A 63 -8.43 -7.34 12.49
CA ARG A 63 -7.35 -6.42 12.82
C ARG A 63 -7.42 -5.16 11.99
N ARG A 64 -6.87 -4.07 12.51
CA ARG A 64 -6.70 -2.82 11.77
C ARG A 64 -5.31 -2.24 12.01
N ILE A 65 -4.90 -1.34 11.13
CA ILE A 65 -3.69 -0.55 11.33
C ILE A 65 -3.98 0.55 12.35
N THR A 66 -3.21 0.58 13.44
CA THR A 66 -3.35 1.61 14.50
C THR A 66 -2.25 2.65 14.45
N THR A 67 -1.08 2.27 13.91
CA THR A 67 0.07 3.16 13.74
C THR A 67 0.70 2.89 12.39
N ALA A 68 1.09 3.94 11.67
CA ALA A 68 1.87 3.82 10.45
C ALA A 68 2.98 4.88 10.42
N VAL A 69 4.21 4.41 10.18
CA VAL A 69 5.38 5.26 9.91
C VAL A 69 5.61 5.27 8.41
N VAL A 70 5.85 6.46 7.87
CA VAL A 70 6.16 6.66 6.45
C VAL A 70 7.59 7.14 6.37
N GLU A 71 8.37 6.55 5.48
CA GLU A 71 9.72 7.01 5.27
C GLU A 71 9.73 8.37 4.53
N SER A 72 10.41 9.36 5.12
CA SER A 72 10.28 10.78 4.75
C SER A 72 11.55 11.42 4.15
N ASP A 73 12.70 10.73 4.16
CA ASP A 73 14.00 11.33 3.81
C ASP A 73 14.29 11.40 2.30
N ALA A 74 13.43 10.81 1.47
CA ALA A 74 13.59 10.90 0.02
C ALA A 74 13.00 12.21 -0.54
N PRO A 75 13.71 12.97 -1.42
CA PRO A 75 13.23 14.24 -1.98
C PRO A 75 11.86 14.19 -2.65
N LYS A 76 11.46 13.00 -3.15
CA LYS A 76 10.15 12.74 -3.75
C LYS A 76 9.03 12.55 -2.73
N TYR A 77 9.35 12.10 -1.50
CA TYR A 77 8.38 11.85 -0.44
C TYR A 77 8.02 13.10 0.36
N ARG A 78 8.92 14.10 0.38
CA ARG A 78 8.66 15.43 0.97
C ARG A 78 7.46 16.16 0.36
N ASN A 79 6.92 15.68 -0.75
CA ASN A 79 5.84 16.33 -1.50
C ASN A 79 4.59 15.45 -1.69
N THR A 80 4.50 14.31 -1.00
CA THR A 80 3.31 13.45 -0.99
C THR A 80 2.42 13.82 0.17
N SER A 81 1.10 13.89 -0.06
CA SER A 81 0.15 14.19 1.01
C SER A 81 -0.07 12.96 1.89
N GLU A 82 -0.45 13.20 3.15
CA GLU A 82 -0.83 12.11 4.05
C GLU A 82 -2.00 11.27 3.51
N GLU A 83 -2.95 11.92 2.82
CA GLU A 83 -4.05 11.27 2.11
C GLU A 83 -3.54 10.24 1.09
N TYR A 84 -2.50 10.60 0.34
CA TYR A 84 -1.86 9.69 -0.62
C TYR A 84 -1.20 8.52 0.09
N ASP A 85 -0.45 8.77 1.17
CA ASP A 85 0.26 7.70 1.88
C ASP A 85 -0.72 6.71 2.53
N ARG A 86 -1.80 7.21 3.12
CA ARG A 86 -2.88 6.39 3.65
C ARG A 86 -3.49 5.50 2.56
N LEU A 87 -3.85 6.11 1.43
CA LEU A 87 -4.43 5.37 0.31
C LEU A 87 -3.46 4.34 -0.25
N MET A 88 -2.18 4.70 -0.42
CA MET A 88 -1.15 3.81 -0.94
C MET A 88 -0.93 2.60 -0.04
N LEU A 89 -0.85 2.83 1.27
CA LEU A 89 -0.70 1.76 2.25
C LEU A 89 -1.86 0.76 2.16
N GLU A 90 -3.10 1.24 2.17
CA GLU A 90 -4.28 0.37 2.06
C GLU A 90 -4.33 -0.36 0.72
N LEU A 91 -3.99 0.32 -0.37
CA LEU A 91 -3.99 -0.23 -1.72
C LEU A 91 -2.96 -1.33 -1.90
N VAL A 92 -1.74 -1.20 -1.36
CA VAL A 92 -0.74 -2.26 -1.43
C VAL A 92 -1.20 -3.49 -0.66
N VAL A 93 -1.73 -3.33 0.55
CA VAL A 93 -2.26 -4.46 1.34
C VAL A 93 -3.40 -5.16 0.58
N SER A 94 -4.37 -4.39 0.07
CA SER A 94 -5.56 -4.92 -0.59
C SER A 94 -5.25 -5.55 -1.95
N ALA A 95 -4.58 -4.81 -2.83
CA ALA A 95 -4.38 -5.25 -4.21
C ALA A 95 -3.16 -6.16 -4.40
N ILE A 96 -2.07 -5.89 -3.70
CA ILE A 96 -0.82 -6.64 -3.91
C ILE A 96 -0.79 -7.86 -3.00
N VAL A 97 -1.04 -7.67 -1.69
CA VAL A 97 -0.95 -8.79 -0.74
C VAL A 97 -2.18 -9.69 -0.78
N LEU A 98 -3.38 -9.12 -0.79
CA LEU A 98 -4.64 -9.91 -0.82
C LEU A 98 -5.13 -10.24 -2.24
N GLY A 99 -4.68 -9.50 -3.25
CA GLY A 99 -5.02 -9.78 -4.66
C GLY A 99 -6.39 -9.27 -5.07
N GLU A 100 -6.93 -8.34 -4.29
CA GLU A 100 -8.24 -7.77 -4.54
C GLU A 100 -8.20 -6.78 -5.71
N PRO A 101 -9.33 -6.59 -6.42
CA PRO A 101 -9.43 -5.56 -7.44
C PRO A 101 -9.15 -4.16 -6.89
N ALA A 102 -9.64 -3.85 -5.68
CA ALA A 102 -9.46 -2.56 -4.99
C ALA A 102 -9.83 -1.34 -5.86
N GLU A 103 -10.95 -1.42 -6.60
CA GLU A 103 -11.32 -0.44 -7.64
C GLU A 103 -11.42 0.99 -7.10
N GLU A 104 -12.02 1.18 -5.93
CA GLU A 104 -12.17 2.50 -5.31
C GLU A 104 -10.81 3.11 -4.92
N LEU A 105 -9.92 2.32 -4.32
CA LEU A 105 -8.57 2.75 -3.97
C LEU A 105 -7.75 3.09 -5.22
N ARG A 106 -7.90 2.29 -6.29
CA ARG A 106 -7.25 2.55 -7.58
C ARG A 106 -7.77 3.82 -8.26
N ALA A 107 -9.07 4.09 -8.16
CA ALA A 107 -9.66 5.33 -8.66
C ALA A 107 -9.16 6.55 -7.87
N GLY A 108 -9.15 6.46 -6.54
CA GLY A 108 -8.63 7.51 -5.67
C GLY A 108 -7.15 7.81 -5.93
N LEU A 109 -6.33 6.78 -6.20
CA LEU A 109 -4.93 6.99 -6.58
C LEU A 109 -4.80 7.84 -7.86
N VAL A 110 -5.61 7.55 -8.88
CA VAL A 110 -5.58 8.27 -10.16
C VAL A 110 -5.97 9.73 -9.93
N GLU A 111 -7.01 9.97 -9.12
CA GLU A 111 -7.45 11.32 -8.78
C GLU A 111 -6.34 12.12 -8.06
N LEU A 112 -5.75 11.53 -7.01
CA LEU A 112 -4.68 12.18 -6.24
C LEU A 112 -3.44 12.47 -7.10
N THR A 113 -3.03 11.51 -7.93
CA THR A 113 -1.88 11.68 -8.83
C THR A 113 -2.14 12.75 -9.89
N THR A 114 -3.37 12.83 -10.40
CA THR A 114 -3.78 13.89 -11.35
C THR A 114 -3.72 15.26 -10.69
N ARG A 115 -4.26 15.38 -9.47
CA ARG A 115 -4.23 16.62 -8.67
C ARG A 115 -2.81 17.09 -8.39
N MET A 116 -1.90 16.16 -8.05
CA MET A 116 -0.50 16.48 -7.73
C MET A 116 0.35 16.82 -8.95
N SER A 117 0.11 16.16 -10.09
CA SER A 117 0.93 16.35 -11.30
C SER A 117 0.52 17.56 -12.13
N GLY A 118 -0.69 18.11 -11.90
CA GLY A 118 -1.28 19.17 -12.72
C GLY A 118 -1.54 18.76 -14.17
N ARG A 119 -1.38 17.46 -14.49
CA ARG A 119 -1.54 16.87 -15.82
C ARG A 119 -2.67 15.85 -15.79
N SER A 120 -3.71 16.11 -16.58
CA SER A 120 -4.92 15.28 -16.68
C SER A 120 -4.90 14.31 -17.87
N ASP A 121 -3.79 14.23 -18.59
CA ASP A 121 -3.68 13.49 -19.87
C ASP A 121 -3.12 12.07 -19.74
N LEU A 122 -2.71 11.64 -18.54
CA LEU A 122 -2.20 10.28 -18.32
C LEU A 122 -3.35 9.27 -18.18
N PRO A 123 -3.37 8.18 -18.99
CA PRO A 123 -4.36 7.13 -18.83
C PRO A 123 -4.27 6.47 -17.45
N ALA A 124 -5.43 6.18 -16.84
CA ALA A 124 -5.52 5.58 -15.49
C ALA A 124 -4.66 4.31 -15.33
N GLY A 125 -4.63 3.44 -16.34
CA GLY A 125 -3.80 2.24 -16.34
C GLY A 125 -2.31 2.51 -16.26
N VAL A 126 -1.83 3.60 -16.90
CA VAL A 126 -0.41 4.02 -16.83
C VAL A 126 -0.07 4.52 -15.43
N VAL A 127 -0.96 5.29 -14.80
CA VAL A 127 -0.77 5.78 -13.42
C VAL A 127 -0.70 4.60 -12.45
N GLN A 128 -1.67 3.69 -12.50
CA GLN A 128 -1.72 2.53 -11.61
C GLN A 128 -0.51 1.61 -11.79
N HIS A 129 -0.17 1.28 -13.04
CA HIS A 129 1.00 0.48 -13.34
C HIS A 129 2.28 1.16 -12.84
N SER A 130 2.45 2.47 -13.11
CA SER A 130 3.68 3.20 -12.81
C SER A 130 3.89 3.42 -11.30
N VAL A 131 2.81 3.55 -10.53
CA VAL A 131 2.89 3.95 -9.12
C VAL A 131 2.81 2.77 -8.16
N VAL A 132 1.82 1.89 -8.36
CA VAL A 132 1.55 0.74 -7.48
C VAL A 132 2.22 -0.52 -8.00
N GLY A 133 2.30 -0.69 -9.31
CA GLY A 133 2.78 -1.93 -9.92
C GLY A 133 1.68 -2.98 -10.07
N LEU A 134 2.04 -4.13 -10.63
CA LEU A 134 1.15 -5.27 -10.83
C LEU A 134 1.31 -6.31 -9.72
N ARG A 135 0.33 -7.22 -9.67
CA ARG A 135 0.41 -8.51 -8.97
C ARG A 135 0.26 -9.60 -10.03
N THR A 136 1.15 -10.57 -10.04
CA THR A 136 0.98 -11.81 -10.80
C THR A 136 -0.08 -12.67 -10.11
N PRO A 137 -1.09 -13.19 -10.84
CA PRO A 137 -2.02 -14.18 -10.29
C PRO A 137 -1.29 -15.39 -9.69
N GLU A 138 -1.91 -16.03 -8.70
CA GLU A 138 -1.42 -17.32 -8.17
C GLU A 138 -1.65 -18.47 -9.15
#